data_AF-A0A7L2FZQ9-F1
#
_entry.id   AF-A0A7L2FZQ9-F1
#
_cell.length_a   1.000
_cell.length_b   1.000
_cell.length_c   1.000
_cell.angle_alpha   90.00
_cell.angle_beta   90.00
_cell.angle_gamma   90.00
#
_symmetry.space_group_name_H-M   'P 1'
#
loop_
_entity.id
_entity.type
_entity.pdbx_description
1 polymer ?
#
loop_
_entity_poly.entity_id
_entity_poly.type
_entity_poly.pdbx_seq_one_letter_code
_entity_poly.pdbx_strand_id
1 'polypeptide(L)'
;EVCRDKCDAVLPLVRLLLHHHKLVPFVAAVAELDLRDTQEANTIFRGNSLATRCVDEMMKIVGKHYLKVTLKPVIDEVCYPAETSLGKLSPLEGDNVEINMENLRYYVDKVFREIVRSSISCPTLMCDVFYSLRHLAAKRFPS
;
A
#
# COMPACT_ATOMS: atom_id res chain seq x y z
N GLU A 1 -10.95 16.51 -30.10
CA GLU A 1 -9.67 16.36 -29.39
C GLU A 1 -9.51 14.93 -28.92
N VAL A 2 -8.43 14.28 -29.32
CA VAL A 2 -8.05 12.94 -28.86
C VAL A 2 -7.37 13.12 -27.50
N CYS A 3 -7.94 12.50 -26.46
CA CYS A 3 -7.50 12.56 -25.07
C CYS A 3 -5.98 12.35 -24.94
N ARG A 4 -5.24 13.41 -24.55
CA ARG A 4 -3.78 13.38 -24.41
C ARG A 4 -3.31 12.60 -23.17
N ASP A 5 -4.20 12.34 -22.21
CA ASP A 5 -3.86 11.57 -21.01
C ASP A 5 -4.64 10.26 -20.93
N LYS A 6 -4.14 9.22 -21.59
CA LYS A 6 -4.52 7.83 -21.25
C LYS A 6 -4.24 7.50 -19.77
N CYS A 7 -3.40 8.31 -19.10
CA CYS A 7 -3.02 8.12 -17.71
C CYS A 7 -4.04 8.67 -16.68
N ASP A 8 -4.89 9.64 -17.03
CA ASP A 8 -5.80 10.28 -16.06
C ASP A 8 -7.17 9.60 -15.92
N ALA A 9 -7.43 8.57 -16.73
CA ALA A 9 -8.73 7.88 -16.71
C ALA A 9 -8.89 6.87 -15.57
N VAL A 10 -7.81 6.44 -14.91
CA VAL A 10 -7.85 5.37 -13.89
C VAL A 10 -8.64 5.82 -12.65
N LEU A 11 -8.39 7.02 -12.14
CA LEU A 11 -9.10 7.53 -10.96
C LEU A 11 -10.61 7.67 -11.22
N PRO A 12 -11.08 8.32 -12.31
CA PRO A 12 -12.50 8.33 -12.67
C PRO A 12 -13.09 6.92 -12.84
N LEU A 13 -12.36 6.00 -13.47
CA LEU A 13 -12.79 4.62 -13.65
C LEU A 13 -12.96 3.90 -12.31
N VAL A 14 -11.99 4.01 -11.40
CA VAL A 14 -12.06 3.40 -10.07
C VAL A 14 -13.23 3.97 -9.28
N ARG A 15 -13.45 5.30 -9.32
CA ARG A 15 -14.62 5.93 -8.68
C ARG A 15 -15.94 5.40 -9.21
N LEU A 16 -16.07 5.25 -10.54
CA LEU A 16 -17.27 4.70 -11.17
C LEU A 16 -17.49 3.23 -10.76
N LEU A 17 -16.45 2.41 -10.80
CA LEU A 17 -16.51 1.00 -10.41
C LEU A 17 -16.84 0.81 -8.93
N LEU A 18 -16.33 1.68 -8.06
CA LEU A 18 -16.67 1.72 -6.64
C LEU A 18 -18.15 2.04 -6.45
N HIS A 19 -18.65 3.09 -7.11
CA HIS A 19 -20.05 3.52 -7.04
C HIS A 19 -21.03 2.41 -7.45
N HIS A 20 -20.66 1.58 -8.43
CA HIS A 20 -21.49 0.48 -8.91
C HIS A 20 -21.15 -0.90 -8.31
N HIS A 21 -20.28 -0.96 -7.29
CA HIS A 21 -19.84 -2.22 -6.67
C HIS A 21 -19.25 -3.25 -7.67
N LYS A 22 -18.57 -2.76 -8.72
CA LYS A 22 -17.94 -3.58 -9.76
C LYS A 22 -16.42 -3.61 -9.70
N LEU A 23 -15.82 -2.96 -8.71
CA LEU A 23 -14.35 -2.85 -8.63
C LEU A 23 -13.67 -4.21 -8.45
N VAL A 24 -14.09 -5.04 -7.50
CA VAL A 24 -13.48 -6.36 -7.24
C VAL A 24 -13.45 -7.24 -8.49
N PRO A 25 -14.59 -7.52 -9.18
CA PRO A 25 -14.57 -8.35 -10.38
C PRO A 25 -13.78 -7.71 -11.53
N PHE A 26 -13.78 -6.37 -11.65
CA PHE A 26 -12.99 -5.68 -12.65
C PHE A 26 -11.47 -5.87 -12.42
N VAL A 27 -11.00 -5.57 -11.20
CA VAL A 27 -9.59 -5.72 -10.81
C VAL A 27 -9.14 -7.16 -10.98
N ALA A 28 -9.95 -8.14 -10.57
CA ALA A 28 -9.66 -9.56 -10.75
C ALA A 28 -9.45 -9.91 -12.25
N ALA A 29 -10.33 -9.43 -13.13
CA ALA A 29 -10.24 -9.71 -14.55
C ALA A 29 -8.98 -9.10 -15.20
N VAL A 30 -8.65 -7.84 -14.90
CA VAL A 30 -7.44 -7.21 -15.45
C VAL A 30 -6.16 -7.79 -14.84
N ALA A 31 -6.18 -8.16 -13.56
CA ALA A 31 -5.06 -8.82 -12.90
C ALA A 31 -4.81 -10.22 -13.47
N GLU A 32 -5.86 -10.96 -13.83
CA GLU A 32 -5.71 -12.25 -14.50
C GLU A 32 -5.02 -12.12 -15.86
N LEU A 33 -5.35 -11.08 -16.63
CA LEU A 33 -4.66 -10.77 -17.88
C LEU A 33 -3.17 -10.47 -17.64
N ASP A 34 -2.86 -9.58 -16.68
CA ASP A 34 -1.48 -9.25 -16.33
C ASP A 34 -0.67 -10.50 -15.89
N LEU A 35 -1.30 -11.41 -15.14
CA LEU A 35 -0.67 -12.65 -14.67
C LEU A 35 -0.41 -13.67 -15.78
N ARG A 36 -1.20 -13.66 -16.87
CA ARG A 36 -0.96 -14.53 -18.03
C ARG A 36 0.36 -14.16 -18.72
N ASP A 37 0.63 -12.86 -18.83
CA ASP A 37 1.82 -12.32 -19.48
C ASP A 37 3.04 -12.29 -18.53
N THR A 38 2.84 -12.49 -17.22
CA THR A 38 3.92 -12.57 -16.24
C THR A 38 4.65 -13.92 -16.35
N GLN A 39 5.97 -13.87 -16.55
CA GLN A 39 6.82 -15.07 -16.67
C GLN A 39 7.37 -15.55 -15.33
N GLU A 40 7.80 -14.62 -14.46
CA GLU A 40 8.46 -14.95 -13.20
C GLU A 40 7.62 -14.49 -11.99
N ALA A 41 7.48 -15.36 -10.99
CA ALA A 41 6.67 -15.09 -9.79
C ALA A 41 7.16 -13.88 -8.97
N ASN A 42 8.47 -13.62 -8.96
CA ASN A 42 9.10 -12.48 -8.30
C ASN A 42 8.73 -11.12 -8.94
N THR A 43 8.11 -11.08 -10.12
CA THR A 43 7.73 -9.85 -10.84
C THR A 43 6.23 -9.55 -10.81
N ILE A 44 5.43 -10.43 -10.19
CA ILE A 44 3.98 -10.27 -10.07
C ILE A 44 3.65 -8.88 -9.50
N PHE A 45 2.77 -8.15 -10.20
CA PHE A 45 2.27 -6.83 -9.81
C PHE A 45 3.35 -5.77 -9.53
N ARG A 46 4.57 -5.91 -10.08
CA ARG A 46 5.63 -4.88 -10.00
C ARG A 46 5.59 -3.86 -11.15
N GLY A 47 4.77 -4.11 -12.18
CA GLY A 47 4.62 -3.23 -13.33
C GLY A 47 3.62 -2.08 -13.11
N ASN A 48 3.63 -1.11 -14.00
CA ASN A 48 2.65 -0.02 -14.07
C ASN A 48 1.43 -0.42 -14.93
N SER A 49 0.83 -1.57 -14.62
CA SER A 49 -0.30 -2.13 -15.36
C SER A 49 -1.64 -1.49 -14.94
N LEU A 50 -2.71 -1.78 -15.68
CA LEU A 50 -4.03 -1.29 -15.30
C LEU A 50 -4.46 -1.85 -13.94
N ALA A 51 -4.15 -3.13 -13.64
CA ALA A 51 -4.49 -3.73 -12.35
C ALA A 51 -3.80 -3.01 -11.20
N THR A 52 -2.47 -2.79 -11.29
CA THR A 52 -1.70 -2.16 -10.20
C THR A 52 -2.13 -0.72 -9.97
N ARG A 53 -2.43 0.03 -11.04
CA ARG A 53 -2.95 1.40 -10.95
C ARG A 53 -4.36 1.46 -10.37
N CYS A 54 -5.24 0.51 -10.71
CA CYS A 54 -6.58 0.44 -10.10
C CYS A 54 -6.51 0.12 -8.60
N VAL A 55 -5.61 -0.78 -8.19
CA VAL A 55 -5.39 -1.11 -6.78
C VAL A 55 -4.82 0.09 -6.03
N ASP A 56 -3.85 0.81 -6.60
CA ASP A 56 -3.27 2.03 -6.01
C ASP A 56 -4.34 3.11 -5.76
N GLU A 57 -5.13 3.46 -6.78
CA GLU A 57 -6.20 4.46 -6.63
C GLU A 57 -7.30 3.99 -5.66
N MET A 58 -7.64 2.70 -5.65
CA MET A 58 -8.58 2.14 -4.67
C MET A 58 -8.05 2.31 -3.23
N MET A 59 -6.78 1.97 -2.98
CA MET A 59 -6.18 2.11 -1.65
C MET A 59 -6.13 3.57 -1.20
N LYS A 60 -5.87 4.51 -2.10
CA LYS A 60 -5.93 5.95 -1.80
C LYS A 60 -7.33 6.43 -1.43
N ILE A 61 -8.39 5.88 -2.03
CA ILE A 61 -9.76 6.27 -1.75
C ILE A 61 -10.27 5.61 -0.46
N VAL A 62 -10.13 4.28 -0.38
CA VAL A 62 -10.76 3.44 0.65
C VAL A 62 -9.87 3.32 1.89
N GLY A 63 -8.56 3.23 1.68
CA GLY A 63 -7.58 3.01 2.73
C GLY A 63 -7.10 4.28 3.44
N LYS A 64 -7.42 5.49 2.95
CA LYS A 64 -6.88 6.74 3.51
C LYS A 64 -7.14 6.92 5.00
N HIS A 65 -8.37 6.69 5.45
CA HIS A 65 -8.71 6.82 6.87
C HIS A 65 -8.00 5.75 7.70
N TYR A 66 -8.04 4.50 7.24
CA TYR A 66 -7.35 3.37 7.86
C TYR A 66 -5.85 3.65 8.03
N LEU A 67 -5.15 4.04 6.96
CA LEU A 67 -3.73 4.38 6.97
C LEU A 67 -3.43 5.50 7.96
N LYS A 68 -4.27 6.55 7.98
CA LYS A 68 -4.10 7.68 8.89
C LYS A 68 -4.24 7.23 10.34
N VAL A 69 -5.28 6.48 10.70
CA VAL A 69 -5.47 6.00 12.08
C VAL A 69 -4.33 5.08 12.51
N THR A 70 -3.88 4.18 11.63
CA THR A 70 -2.84 3.20 11.94
C THR A 70 -1.46 3.84 12.12
N LEU A 71 -1.04 4.74 11.21
CA LEU A 71 0.36 5.20 11.17
C LEU A 71 0.57 6.63 11.66
N LYS A 72 -0.46 7.48 11.67
CA LYS A 72 -0.29 8.89 12.07
C LYS A 72 0.34 9.04 13.45
N PRO A 73 -0.02 8.28 14.51
CA PRO A 73 0.60 8.44 15.82
C PRO A 73 2.13 8.23 15.77
N VAL A 74 2.59 7.17 15.09
CA VAL A 74 4.01 6.85 14.98
C VAL A 74 4.74 7.88 14.11
N ILE A 75 4.12 8.33 13.01
CA ILE A 75 4.68 9.38 12.14
C ILE A 75 4.79 10.71 12.89
N ASP A 76 3.77 11.08 13.67
CA ASP A 76 3.79 12.32 14.45
C ASP A 76 4.91 12.29 15.49
N GLU A 77 5.19 11.14 16.12
CA GLU A 77 6.33 10.99 17.03
C GLU A 77 7.69 11.16 16.32
N VAL A 78 7.83 10.63 15.10
CA VAL A 78 9.06 10.76 14.31
C VAL A 78 9.28 12.20 13.84
N CYS A 79 8.22 12.86 13.37
CA CYS A 79 8.30 14.23 12.83
C CYS A 79 8.35 15.30 13.92
N TYR A 80 7.71 15.04 15.06
CA TYR A 80 7.58 15.97 16.18
C TYR A 80 7.94 15.28 17.51
N PRO A 81 9.20 14.86 17.67
CA PRO A 81 9.63 14.17 18.88
C PRO A 81 9.45 15.08 20.10
N ALA A 82 8.83 14.54 21.16
CA ALA A 82 8.78 15.18 22.45
C ALA A 82 10.21 15.36 23.00
N GLU A 83 10.46 16.38 23.83
CA GLU A 83 11.80 16.65 24.38
C GLU A 83 12.38 15.46 25.19
N THR A 84 11.54 14.56 25.66
CA THR A 84 11.89 13.35 26.41
C THR A 84 11.95 12.07 25.56
N SER A 85 11.68 12.14 24.26
CA SER A 85 11.64 10.96 23.39
C SER A 85 13.04 10.60 22.87
N LEU A 86 13.26 9.29 22.68
CA LEU A 86 14.52 8.71 22.22
C LEU A 86 14.92 9.35 20.88
N GLY A 87 15.85 10.30 20.97
CA GLY A 87 16.66 10.89 19.92
C GLY A 87 15.91 11.32 18.66
N LYS A 88 15.86 12.64 18.41
CA LYS A 88 15.71 13.15 17.05
C LYS A 88 16.61 12.31 16.14
N LEU A 89 16.06 11.72 15.07
CA LEU A 89 16.85 11.17 13.98
C LEU A 89 17.48 12.38 13.26
N SER A 90 18.47 13.03 13.87
CA SER A 90 19.25 14.07 13.25
C SER A 90 20.41 13.43 12.49
N PRO A 91 20.67 13.86 11.26
CA PRO A 91 21.95 13.67 10.63
C PRO A 91 22.77 14.93 10.93
N LEU A 92 23.17 15.15 12.18
CA LEU A 92 24.15 16.18 12.50
C LEU A 92 25.54 15.54 12.57
N GLU A 93 26.54 16.21 11.96
CA GLU A 93 27.93 15.80 12.05
C GLU A 93 28.35 15.74 13.53
N GLY A 94 28.60 14.53 14.05
CA GLY A 94 28.90 14.27 15.46
C GLY A 94 27.87 13.40 16.19
N ASP A 95 26.78 13.00 15.55
CA ASP A 95 25.79 12.10 16.14
C ASP A 95 26.33 10.67 16.29
N ASN A 96 26.00 10.03 17.42
CA ASN A 96 26.38 8.65 17.69
C ASN A 96 25.58 7.70 16.78
N VAL A 97 26.26 7.12 15.79
CA VAL A 97 25.68 6.17 14.81
C VAL A 97 24.93 5.03 15.50
N GLU A 98 25.42 4.57 16.65
CA GLU A 98 24.81 3.49 17.42
C GLU A 98 23.43 3.89 17.96
N ILE A 99 23.32 5.09 18.52
CA ILE A 99 22.05 5.66 19.02
C ILE A 99 21.06 5.85 17.86
N ASN A 100 21.53 6.35 16.72
CA ASN A 100 20.69 6.51 15.54
C ASN A 100 20.18 5.17 14.99
N MET A 101 21.02 4.13 15.00
CA MET A 101 20.62 2.78 14.61
C MET A 101 19.59 2.18 15.56
N GLU A 102 19.76 2.37 16.88
CA GLU A 102 18.79 1.94 17.89
C GLU A 102 17.44 2.66 17.72
N ASN A 103 17.47 3.97 17.52
CA ASN A 103 16.26 4.77 17.28
C ASN A 103 15.53 4.31 16.01
N LEU A 104 16.27 4.11 14.91
CA LEU A 104 15.69 3.60 13.65
C LEU A 104 15.01 2.24 13.87
N ARG A 105 15.71 1.31 14.54
CA ARG A 105 15.16 -0.01 14.86
C ARG A 105 13.89 0.11 15.70
N TYR A 106 13.90 0.95 16.72
CA TYR A 106 12.72 1.21 17.56
C TYR A 106 11.51 1.68 16.74
N TYR A 107 11.68 2.67 15.87
CA TYR A 107 10.58 3.19 15.06
C TYR A 107 10.11 2.18 14.00
N VAL A 108 11.02 1.43 13.37
CA VAL A 108 10.65 0.36 12.42
C VAL A 108 9.84 -0.73 13.12
N ASP A 109 10.28 -1.20 14.28
CA ASP A 109 9.55 -2.20 15.07
C ASP A 109 8.18 -1.68 15.51
N LYS A 110 8.08 -0.39 15.85
CA LYS A 110 6.82 0.26 16.20
C LYS A 110 5.87 0.34 15.01
N VAL A 111 6.32 0.81 13.85
CA VAL A 111 5.53 0.86 12.62
C VAL A 111 5.03 -0.53 12.24
N PHE A 112 5.91 -1.53 12.23
CA PHE A 112 5.55 -2.89 11.87
C PHE A 112 4.48 -3.46 12.81
N ARG A 113 4.63 -3.25 14.12
CA ARG A 113 3.66 -3.67 15.12
C ARG A 113 2.28 -3.04 14.92
N GLU A 114 2.21 -1.73 14.66
CA GLU A 114 0.94 -1.05 14.42
C GLU A 114 0.26 -1.56 13.14
N ILE A 115 1.02 -1.82 12.07
CA ILE A 115 0.49 -2.44 10.84
C ILE A 115 -0.10 -3.82 11.13
N VAL A 116 0.63 -4.71 11.80
CA VAL A 116 0.16 -6.08 12.07
C VAL A 116 -1.10 -6.07 12.96
N ARG A 117 -1.13 -5.23 13.99
CA ARG A 117 -2.28 -5.10 14.90
C ARG A 117 -3.51 -4.48 14.23
N SER A 118 -3.31 -3.65 13.20
CA SER A 118 -4.41 -3.00 12.49
C SER A 118 -5.21 -3.92 11.56
N SER A 119 -4.81 -5.19 11.38
CA SER A 119 -5.43 -6.15 10.46
C SER A 119 -6.96 -6.25 10.58
N ILE A 120 -7.52 -6.23 11.80
CA ILE A 120 -8.98 -6.30 12.04
C ILE A 120 -9.72 -5.07 11.51
N SER A 121 -9.04 -3.92 11.48
CA SER A 121 -9.59 -2.64 11.02
C SER A 121 -9.39 -2.41 9.51
N CYS A 122 -8.77 -3.35 8.79
CA CYS A 122 -8.54 -3.23 7.36
C CYS A 122 -9.87 -3.16 6.61
N PRO A 123 -10.08 -2.17 5.71
CA PRO A 123 -11.34 -2.04 4.98
C PRO A 123 -11.70 -3.32 4.20
N THR A 124 -12.95 -3.80 4.36
CA THR A 124 -13.42 -5.05 3.75
C THR A 124 -13.17 -5.12 2.24
N LEU A 125 -13.41 -4.02 1.53
CA LEU A 125 -13.18 -3.96 0.09
C LEU A 125 -11.70 -4.17 -0.29
N MET A 126 -10.76 -3.67 0.52
CA MET A 126 -9.33 -3.94 0.31
C MET A 126 -9.05 -5.43 0.54
N CYS A 127 -9.61 -6.02 1.59
CA CYS A 127 -9.48 -7.46 1.87
C CYS A 127 -10.02 -8.31 0.71
N ASP A 128 -11.16 -7.96 0.12
CA ASP A 128 -11.75 -8.68 -1.01
C ASP A 128 -10.84 -8.64 -2.25
N VAL A 129 -10.29 -7.46 -2.57
CA VAL A 129 -9.34 -7.31 -3.67
C VAL A 129 -8.07 -8.11 -3.40
N PHE A 130 -7.47 -7.98 -2.22
CA PHE A 130 -6.25 -8.71 -1.87
C PHE A 130 -6.46 -10.23 -1.86
N TYR A 131 -7.61 -10.70 -1.39
CA TYR A 131 -7.98 -12.10 -1.45
C TYR A 131 -8.05 -12.60 -2.89
N SER A 132 -8.69 -11.83 -3.78
CA SER A 132 -8.79 -12.15 -5.20
C SER A 132 -7.41 -12.20 -5.87
N LEU A 133 -6.57 -11.19 -5.65
CA LEU A 133 -5.20 -11.14 -6.19
C LEU A 133 -4.35 -12.31 -5.69
N ARG A 134 -4.43 -12.63 -4.39
CA ARG A 134 -3.74 -13.79 -3.81
C ARG A 134 -4.19 -15.09 -4.45
N HIS A 135 -5.50 -15.28 -4.63
CA HIS A 135 -6.04 -16.48 -5.26
C HIS A 135 -5.58 -16.63 -6.71
N LEU A 136 -5.61 -15.55 -7.49
CA LEU A 136 -5.15 -15.54 -8.88
C LEU A 136 -3.65 -15.83 -8.97
N ALA A 137 -2.83 -15.20 -8.13
CA ALA A 137 -1.40 -15.43 -8.08
C ALA A 137 -1.08 -16.89 -7.73
N ALA A 138 -1.72 -17.45 -6.69
CA ALA A 138 -1.54 -18.85 -6.29
C ALA A 138 -2.00 -19.84 -7.38
N LYS A 139 -3.04 -19.51 -8.15
CA LYS A 139 -3.49 -20.32 -9.29
C LYS A 139 -2.47 -20.31 -10.43
N ARG A 140 -1.85 -19.17 -10.72
CA ARG A 140 -0.85 -19.03 -11.79
C ARG A 140 0.52 -19.59 -11.39
N PHE A 141 0.90 -19.41 -10.13
CA PHE A 141 2.20 -19.77 -9.55
C PHE A 141 1.97 -20.57 -8.26
N PRO A 142 1.70 -21.89 -8.34
CA PRO A 142 1.31 -22.73 -7.21
C PRO A 142 2.47 -23.20 -6.29
N SER A 143 3.67 -22.62 -6.45
CA SER A 143 4.91 -23.05 -5.80
C SER A 143 5.11 -22.47 -4.41
#